data_AF-A0A4V2AZW7-F1
#
_entry.id   AF-A0A4V2AZW7-F1
#
_cell.length_a   1.000
_cell.length_b   1.000
_cell.length_c   1.000
_cell.angle_alpha   90.00
_cell.angle_beta   90.00
_cell.angle_gamma   90.00
#
_symmetry.space_group_name_H-M   'P 1'
#
loop_
_entity.id
_entity.type
_entity.pdbx_description
1 polymer ?
#
loop_
_entity_poly.entity_id
_entity_poly.type
_entity_poly.pdbx_seq_one_letter_code
_entity_poly.pdbx_strand_id
1 'polypeptide(L)'
;MTTLAKSLNGDGRYGLVLLLIVLALLALAIGGDAVRDGLEWRRSALADGQWWRLATGHLVHLDLTHAALNAVGLVLVWALYARAWSPGQWLAIVGVVVASIDAGLWVFVPSLHWYVGASGLLHGLIVAGLVSQLRHERGVAIVVGALLLAKIVY
;
A
#
# COMPACT_ATOMS: atom_id res chain seq x y z
N MET A 1 4.74 -24.59 13.00
CA MET A 1 4.78 -23.16 12.66
C MET A 1 5.45 -22.41 13.79
N THR A 2 6.45 -21.57 13.52
CA THR A 2 7.15 -20.80 14.55
C THR A 2 6.24 -19.74 15.17
N THR A 3 6.51 -19.36 16.42
CA THR A 3 5.76 -18.33 17.17
C THR A 3 5.70 -16.99 16.42
N LEU A 4 6.75 -16.69 15.65
CA LEU A 4 6.86 -15.50 14.81
C LEU A 4 5.89 -15.49 13.61
N ALA A 5 5.69 -16.63 12.95
CA ALA A 5 4.75 -16.69 11.82
C ALA A 5 3.31 -16.42 12.25
N LYS A 6 2.93 -16.88 13.45
CA LYS A 6 1.62 -16.58 14.05
C LYS A 6 1.49 -15.11 14.46
N SER A 7 2.54 -14.50 15.04
CA SER A 7 2.49 -13.09 15.46
C SER A 7 2.40 -12.12 14.27
N LEU A 8 2.83 -12.53 13.08
CA LEU A 8 2.73 -11.74 11.85
C LEU A 8 1.44 -11.98 11.06
N ASN A 9 0.46 -12.75 11.57
CA ASN A 9 -0.65 -13.27 10.75
C ASN A 9 -0.17 -13.97 9.47
N GLY A 10 1.02 -14.56 9.52
CA GLY A 10 1.69 -15.23 8.42
C GLY A 10 1.32 -16.71 8.30
N ASP A 11 0.19 -17.13 8.88
CA ASP A 11 -0.26 -18.51 8.88
C ASP A 11 -1.19 -18.86 7.71
N GLY A 12 -1.03 -20.08 7.19
CA GLY A 12 -1.85 -20.63 6.11
C GLY A 12 -1.98 -19.70 4.90
N ARG A 13 -3.21 -19.46 4.47
CA ARG A 13 -3.52 -18.60 3.30
C ARG A 13 -3.10 -17.14 3.49
N TYR A 14 -3.10 -16.61 4.71
CA TYR A 14 -2.71 -15.22 4.95
C TYR A 14 -1.21 -15.02 4.73
N GLY A 15 -0.39 -15.94 5.24
CA GLY A 15 1.05 -15.93 4.97
C GLY A 15 1.39 -16.07 3.49
N LEU A 16 0.70 -16.96 2.77
CA LEU A 16 0.90 -17.12 1.33
C LEU A 16 0.56 -15.83 0.57
N VAL A 17 -0.57 -15.18 0.88
CA VAL A 17 -0.97 -13.92 0.22
C VAL A 17 0.04 -12.82 0.50
N LEU A 18 0.47 -12.64 1.76
CA LEU A 18 1.48 -11.64 2.10
C LEU A 18 2.79 -11.88 1.33
N LEU A 19 3.26 -13.14 1.30
CA LEU A 19 4.48 -13.52 0.59
C LEU A 19 4.36 -13.18 -0.90
N LEU A 20 3.24 -13.54 -1.54
CA LEU A 20 3.02 -13.28 -2.96
C LEU A 20 3.02 -11.78 -3.26
N ILE A 21 2.40 -10.95 -2.40
CA ILE A 21 2.40 -9.50 -2.60
C ILE A 21 3.82 -8.94 -2.44
N VAL A 22 4.56 -9.34 -1.40
CA VAL A 22 5.94 -8.89 -1.20
C VAL A 22 6.83 -9.29 -2.38
N LEU A 23 6.74 -10.53 -2.84
CA LEU A 23 7.50 -11.01 -4.00
C LEU A 23 7.12 -10.25 -5.27
N ALA A 24 5.84 -9.94 -5.48
CA ALA A 24 5.40 -9.13 -6.62
C ALA A 24 6.01 -7.72 -6.58
N LEU A 25 5.99 -7.05 -5.44
CA LEU A 25 6.60 -5.71 -5.30
C LEU A 25 8.10 -5.72 -5.59
N LEU A 26 8.82 -6.71 -5.06
CA LEU A 26 10.27 -6.83 -5.28
C LEU A 26 10.59 -7.23 -6.72
N ALA A 27 9.83 -8.14 -7.32
CA ALA A 27 10.01 -8.55 -8.72
C ALA A 27 9.80 -7.37 -9.68
N LEU A 28 8.76 -6.55 -9.45
CA LEU A 28 8.52 -5.35 -10.23
C LEU A 28 9.65 -4.33 -10.09
N ALA A 29 10.21 -4.17 -8.89
CA ALA A 29 11.35 -3.27 -8.66
C ALA A 29 12.64 -3.76 -9.34
N ILE A 30 12.89 -5.07 -9.36
CA ILE A 30 14.02 -5.68 -10.07
C ILE A 30 13.91 -5.48 -11.59
N GLY A 31 12.69 -5.37 -12.11
CA GLY A 31 12.41 -5.08 -13.52
C GLY A 31 12.95 -3.73 -14.02
N GLY A 32 13.36 -2.83 -13.12
CA GLY A 32 14.03 -1.57 -13.46
C GLY A 32 13.14 -0.55 -14.17
N ASP A 33 13.79 0.42 -14.81
CA ASP A 33 13.12 1.59 -15.40
C ASP A 33 12.08 1.22 -16.47
N ALA A 34 12.36 0.22 -17.31
CA ALA A 34 11.43 -0.19 -18.37
C ALA A 34 10.09 -0.69 -17.82
N VAL A 35 10.13 -1.48 -16.74
CA VAL A 35 8.91 -1.96 -16.07
C VAL A 35 8.22 -0.82 -15.33
N ARG A 36 8.96 0.04 -14.65
CA ARG A 36 8.42 1.21 -13.96
C ARG A 36 7.69 2.14 -14.94
N ASP A 37 8.34 2.55 -16.02
CA ASP A 37 7.79 3.51 -16.99
C ASP A 37 6.54 2.95 -17.71
N GLY A 38 6.47 1.62 -17.89
CA GLY A 38 5.30 0.94 -18.46
C GLY A 38 4.07 0.89 -17.53
N LEU A 39 4.29 0.98 -16.21
CA LEU A 39 3.27 0.71 -15.20
C LEU A 39 2.96 1.90 -14.30
N GLU A 40 3.82 2.89 -14.23
CA GLU A 40 3.65 4.07 -13.40
C GLU A 40 2.35 4.82 -13.72
N TRP A 41 1.79 5.47 -12.71
CA TRP A 41 0.73 6.43 -12.94
C TRP A 41 1.34 7.57 -13.74
N ARG A 42 0.85 7.82 -14.97
CA ARG A 42 1.35 8.89 -15.83
C ARG A 42 0.18 9.62 -16.45
N ARG A 43 0.12 10.94 -16.23
CA ARG A 43 -1.04 11.77 -16.53
C ARG A 43 -1.40 11.77 -18.02
N SER A 44 -0.41 11.95 -18.88
CA SER A 44 -0.61 11.91 -20.35
C SER A 44 -1.08 10.54 -20.80
N ALA A 45 -0.43 9.47 -20.33
CA ALA A 45 -0.79 8.11 -20.69
C ALA A 45 -2.22 7.74 -20.24
N LEU A 46 -2.65 8.23 -19.08
CA LEU A 46 -4.04 8.07 -18.62
C LEU A 46 -5.02 8.80 -19.53
N ALA A 47 -4.69 10.03 -19.95
CA ALA A 47 -5.50 10.77 -20.93
C ALA A 47 -5.56 10.03 -22.29
N ASP A 48 -4.52 9.29 -22.64
CA ASP A 48 -4.44 8.44 -23.84
C ASP A 48 -5.10 7.06 -23.66
N GLY A 49 -5.80 6.82 -22.54
CA GLY A 49 -6.59 5.60 -22.30
C GLY A 49 -5.83 4.44 -21.66
N GLN A 50 -4.62 4.66 -21.13
CA GLN A 50 -3.84 3.63 -20.44
C GLN A 50 -4.30 3.41 -18.99
N TRP A 51 -5.58 3.07 -18.79
CA TRP A 51 -6.25 3.05 -17.48
C TRP A 51 -5.70 2.05 -16.47
N TRP A 52 -4.97 1.01 -16.90
CA TRP A 52 -4.31 0.08 -15.98
C TRP A 52 -3.33 0.79 -15.04
N ARG A 53 -2.80 1.95 -15.46
CA ARG A 53 -1.89 2.79 -14.68
C ARG A 53 -2.51 3.35 -13.40
N LEU A 54 -3.84 3.42 -13.32
CA LEU A 54 -4.56 3.74 -12.07
C LEU A 54 -4.30 2.68 -10.99
N ALA A 55 -4.16 1.41 -11.37
CA ALA A 55 -3.85 0.33 -10.42
C ALA A 55 -2.34 0.08 -10.31
N THR A 56 -1.65 0.00 -11.45
CA THR A 56 -0.26 -0.47 -11.50
C THR A 56 0.74 0.55 -10.97
N GLY A 57 0.40 1.84 -10.98
CA GLY A 57 1.25 2.90 -10.44
C GLY A 57 1.57 2.72 -8.96
N HIS A 58 0.64 2.10 -8.21
CA HIS A 58 0.80 1.81 -6.78
C HIS A 58 1.68 0.58 -6.49
N LEU A 59 2.10 -0.17 -7.52
CA LEU A 59 2.87 -1.42 -7.38
C LEU A 59 4.34 -1.28 -7.78
N VAL A 60 4.67 -0.33 -8.64
CA VAL A 60 6.04 -0.04 -9.06
C VAL A 60 6.69 1.02 -8.16
N HIS A 61 8.03 1.02 -8.10
CA HIS A 61 8.80 1.85 -7.18
C HIS A 61 9.99 2.50 -7.91
N LEU A 62 10.56 3.55 -7.32
CA LEU A 62 11.73 4.25 -7.87
C LEU A 62 12.95 3.34 -7.97
N ASP A 63 13.17 2.56 -6.91
CA ASP A 63 14.28 1.63 -6.76
C ASP A 63 13.91 0.49 -5.81
N LEU A 64 14.82 -0.48 -5.69
CA LEU A 64 14.66 -1.64 -4.81
C LEU A 64 14.61 -1.28 -3.32
N THR A 65 15.31 -0.21 -2.92
CA THR A 65 15.31 0.25 -1.52
C THR A 65 13.93 0.74 -1.11
N HIS A 66 13.30 1.56 -1.95
CA HIS A 66 11.94 2.03 -1.73
C HIS A 66 10.95 0.87 -1.74
N ALA A 67 11.07 -0.07 -2.69
CA ALA A 67 10.23 -1.26 -2.71
C ALA A 67 10.38 -2.11 -1.43
N ALA A 68 11.60 -2.29 -0.93
CA ALA A 68 11.87 -3.01 0.30
C ALA A 68 11.28 -2.30 1.54
N LEU A 69 11.39 -0.97 1.62
CA LEU A 69 10.79 -0.19 2.69
C LEU A 69 9.26 -0.31 2.70
N ASN A 70 8.61 -0.24 1.54
CA ASN A 70 7.16 -0.47 1.45
C ASN A 70 6.78 -1.92 1.73
N ALA A 71 7.60 -2.90 1.35
CA ALA A 71 7.37 -4.29 1.73
C ALA A 71 7.43 -4.49 3.25
N VAL A 72 8.40 -3.87 3.94
CA VAL A 72 8.45 -3.87 5.42
C VAL A 72 7.21 -3.18 5.99
N GLY A 73 6.82 -2.02 5.46
CA GLY A 73 5.58 -1.33 5.86
C GLY A 73 4.34 -2.21 5.68
N LEU A 74 4.24 -2.93 4.56
CA LEU A 74 3.17 -3.91 4.31
C LEU A 74 3.19 -5.03 5.34
N VAL A 75 4.34 -5.61 5.66
CA VAL A 75 4.45 -6.66 6.69
C VAL A 75 3.97 -6.14 8.05
N LEU A 76 4.30 -4.89 8.41
CA LEU A 76 3.84 -4.28 9.66
C LEU A 76 2.32 -4.08 9.67
N VAL A 77 1.75 -3.51 8.60
CA VAL A 77 0.30 -3.35 8.45
C VAL A 77 -0.41 -4.71 8.50
N TRP A 78 0.15 -5.73 7.83
CA TRP A 78 -0.38 -7.08 7.83
C TRP A 78 -0.35 -7.72 9.22
N ALA A 79 0.77 -7.61 9.91
CA ALA A 79 0.92 -8.15 11.27
C ALA A 79 -0.09 -7.54 12.23
N LEU A 80 -0.35 -6.23 12.12
CA LEU A 80 -1.27 -5.51 12.99
C LEU A 80 -2.75 -5.72 12.60
N TYR A 81 -3.06 -5.74 11.30
CA TYR A 81 -4.41 -5.52 10.82
C TYR A 81 -4.96 -6.58 9.86
N ALA A 82 -4.19 -7.58 9.42
CA ALA A 82 -4.67 -8.53 8.39
C ALA A 82 -6.02 -9.19 8.70
N ARG A 83 -6.36 -9.36 9.98
CA ARG A 83 -7.62 -9.96 10.46
C ARG A 83 -8.66 -8.95 10.96
N ALA A 84 -8.36 -7.65 10.89
CA ALA A 84 -9.27 -6.58 11.33
C ALA A 84 -10.53 -6.48 10.45
N TRP A 85 -10.40 -6.84 9.18
CA TRP A 85 -11.48 -6.80 8.19
C TRP A 85 -11.54 -8.12 7.42
N SER A 86 -12.72 -8.46 6.90
CA SER A 86 -12.86 -9.61 5.99
C SER A 86 -12.11 -9.35 4.66
N PRO A 87 -11.72 -10.39 3.91
CA PRO A 87 -11.02 -10.20 2.62
C PRO A 87 -11.77 -9.30 1.63
N GLY A 88 -13.11 -9.40 1.56
CA GLY A 88 -13.92 -8.53 0.70
C GLY A 88 -13.92 -7.07 1.15
N GLN A 89 -13.93 -6.81 2.46
CA GLN A 89 -13.78 -5.46 3.01
C GLN A 89 -12.39 -4.89 2.73
N TRP A 90 -11.34 -5.71 2.88
CA TRP A 90 -9.98 -5.28 2.52
C TRP A 90 -9.86 -4.91 1.04
N LEU A 91 -10.45 -5.71 0.15
CA LEU A 91 -10.47 -5.39 -1.28
C LEU A 91 -11.19 -4.07 -1.57
N ALA A 92 -12.33 -3.83 -0.92
CA ALA A 92 -13.06 -2.58 -1.03
C ALA A 92 -12.26 -1.38 -0.49
N ILE A 93 -11.60 -1.53 0.67
CA ILE A 93 -10.75 -0.51 1.27
C ILE A 93 -9.59 -0.17 0.33
N VAL A 94 -8.88 -1.17 -0.20
CA VAL A 94 -7.81 -0.96 -1.18
C VAL A 94 -8.32 -0.20 -2.39
N GLY A 95 -9.46 -0.61 -2.96
CA GLY A 95 -10.08 0.08 -4.10
C GLY A 95 -10.43 1.54 -3.82
N VAL A 96 -11.03 1.82 -2.66
CA VAL A 96 -11.37 3.20 -2.25
C VAL A 96 -10.12 4.03 -2.04
N VAL A 97 -9.08 3.50 -1.39
CA VAL A 97 -7.83 4.21 -1.14
C VAL A 97 -7.11 4.52 -2.45
N VAL A 98 -6.97 3.54 -3.34
CA VAL A 98 -6.37 3.73 -4.68
C VAL A 98 -7.14 4.78 -5.46
N ALA A 99 -8.46 4.67 -5.55
CA ALA A 99 -9.29 5.63 -6.26
C ALA A 99 -9.20 7.05 -5.66
N SER A 100 -9.09 7.15 -4.33
CA SER A 100 -8.93 8.45 -3.64
C SER A 100 -7.57 9.07 -3.93
N ILE A 101 -6.50 8.26 -3.98
CA ILE A 101 -5.17 8.73 -4.36
C ILE A 101 -5.21 9.21 -5.82
N ASP A 102 -5.69 8.38 -6.75
CA ASP A 102 -5.73 8.73 -8.17
C ASP A 102 -6.57 9.99 -8.43
N ALA A 103 -7.76 10.09 -7.83
CA ALA A 103 -8.58 11.28 -7.92
C ALA A 103 -7.88 12.50 -7.32
N GLY A 104 -7.17 12.33 -6.21
CA GLY A 104 -6.41 13.40 -5.58
C GLY A 104 -5.25 13.91 -6.44
N LEU A 105 -4.47 12.99 -7.01
CA LEU A 105 -3.39 13.32 -7.95
C LEU A 105 -3.93 14.02 -9.20
N TRP A 106 -5.06 13.54 -9.73
CA TRP A 106 -5.67 14.13 -10.91
C TRP A 106 -6.27 15.50 -10.62
N VAL A 107 -7.08 15.66 -9.58
CA VAL A 107 -7.85 16.89 -9.36
C VAL A 107 -7.02 17.96 -8.65
N PHE A 108 -6.28 17.58 -7.61
CA PHE A 108 -5.63 18.55 -6.71
C PHE A 108 -4.17 18.82 -7.02
N VAL A 109 -3.52 17.98 -7.84
CA VAL A 109 -2.10 18.14 -8.20
C VAL A 109 -1.92 18.18 -9.73
N PRO A 110 -2.46 19.20 -10.43
CA PRO A 110 -2.44 19.25 -11.89
C PRO A 110 -1.04 19.29 -12.50
N SER A 111 -0.05 19.80 -11.76
CA SER A 111 1.35 19.86 -12.17
C SER A 111 2.09 18.52 -12.07
N LEU A 112 1.50 17.50 -11.43
CA LEU A 112 2.13 16.18 -11.32
C LEU A 112 1.96 15.39 -12.62
N HIS A 113 3.07 15.03 -13.23
CA HIS A 113 3.08 14.28 -14.49
C HIS A 113 3.15 12.76 -14.30
N TRP A 114 3.78 12.28 -13.22
CA TRP A 114 3.94 10.86 -12.95
C TRP A 114 3.98 10.58 -11.44
N TYR A 115 3.60 9.35 -11.05
CA TYR A 115 3.57 8.86 -9.67
C TYR A 115 3.85 7.36 -9.61
N VAL A 116 4.58 6.95 -8.57
CA VAL A 116 4.85 5.54 -8.26
C VAL A 116 4.81 5.29 -6.75
N GLY A 117 4.55 4.03 -6.37
CA GLY A 117 4.82 3.51 -5.03
C GLY A 117 3.57 3.12 -4.24
N ALA A 118 3.75 2.16 -3.33
CA ALA A 118 2.66 1.66 -2.48
C ALA A 118 2.45 2.48 -1.20
N SER A 119 3.31 3.47 -0.92
CA SER A 119 3.31 4.18 0.36
C SER A 119 1.95 4.82 0.65
N GLY A 120 1.35 5.56 -0.29
CA GLY A 120 0.03 6.16 -0.11
C GLY A 120 -1.05 5.14 0.24
N LEU A 121 -1.03 3.99 -0.45
CA LEU A 121 -1.93 2.88 -0.14
C LEU A 121 -1.72 2.37 1.29
N LEU A 122 -0.46 2.13 1.71
CA LEU A 122 -0.15 1.69 3.07
C LEU A 122 -0.65 2.65 4.15
N HIS A 123 -0.56 3.97 3.93
CA HIS A 123 -1.12 4.96 4.85
C HIS A 123 -2.64 4.80 4.99
N GLY A 124 -3.35 4.62 3.87
CA GLY A 124 -4.80 4.35 3.89
C GLY A 124 -5.16 3.04 4.60
N LEU A 125 -4.36 1.98 4.43
CA LEU A 125 -4.56 0.72 5.15
C LEU A 125 -4.31 0.85 6.65
N ILE A 126 -3.32 1.65 7.06
CA ILE A 126 -3.09 1.98 8.47
C ILE A 126 -4.32 2.69 9.04
N VAL A 127 -4.85 3.70 8.36
CA VAL A 127 -6.07 4.41 8.80
C VAL A 127 -7.25 3.45 8.95
N ALA A 128 -7.48 2.55 7.99
CA ALA A 128 -8.53 1.54 8.10
C ALA A 128 -8.30 0.58 9.28
N GLY A 129 -7.06 0.19 9.53
CA GLY A 129 -6.65 -0.58 10.71
C GLY A 129 -6.98 0.14 12.02
N LEU A 130 -6.58 1.41 12.12
CA LEU A 130 -6.87 2.29 13.27
C LEU A 130 -8.37 2.37 13.55
N VAL A 131 -9.20 2.58 12.52
CA VAL A 131 -10.67 2.64 12.64
C VAL A 131 -11.23 1.36 13.29
N SER A 132 -10.69 0.18 12.94
CA SER A 132 -11.13 -1.08 13.56
C SER A 132 -10.75 -1.17 15.05
N GLN A 133 -9.64 -0.55 15.46
CA GLN A 133 -9.11 -0.58 16.83
C GLN A 133 -9.71 0.46 17.78
N LEU A 134 -10.36 1.52 17.28
CA LEU A 134 -10.85 2.65 18.09
C LEU A 134 -11.72 2.27 19.29
N ARG A 135 -12.35 1.10 19.26
CA ARG A 135 -13.24 0.60 20.33
C ARG A 135 -12.55 -0.31 21.36
N HIS A 136 -11.39 -0.88 21.06
CA HIS A 136 -10.80 -1.96 21.87
C HIS A 136 -9.35 -1.68 22.31
N GLU A 137 -8.56 -0.93 21.52
CA GLU A 137 -7.11 -0.76 21.76
C GLU A 137 -6.65 0.69 21.52
N ARG A 138 -7.28 1.64 22.22
CA ARG A 138 -7.07 3.09 22.01
C ARG A 138 -5.61 3.56 22.12
N GLY A 139 -4.82 2.97 23.03
CA GLY A 139 -3.41 3.36 23.23
C GLY A 139 -2.54 3.09 22.00
N VAL A 140 -2.65 1.89 21.42
CA VAL A 140 -1.94 1.49 20.19
C VAL A 140 -2.38 2.38 19.03
N ALA A 141 -3.68 2.63 18.91
CA ALA A 141 -4.24 3.46 17.85
C ALA A 141 -3.69 4.91 17.88
N ILE A 142 -3.56 5.51 19.07
CA ILE A 142 -3.01 6.86 19.23
C ILE A 142 -1.53 6.91 18.81
N VAL A 143 -0.72 5.94 19.25
CA VAL A 143 0.71 5.90 18.91
C VAL A 143 0.91 5.75 17.40
N VAL A 144 0.23 4.76 16.79
CA VAL A 144 0.34 4.53 15.34
C VAL A 144 -0.20 5.73 14.56
N GLY A 145 -1.30 6.35 14.99
CA GLY A 145 -1.83 7.57 14.38
C GLY A 145 -0.86 8.75 14.46
N ALA A 146 -0.21 8.96 15.62
CA ALA A 146 0.77 10.02 15.80
C ALA A 146 2.01 9.82 14.90
N LEU A 147 2.51 8.59 14.80
CA LEU A 147 3.63 8.24 13.92
C LEU A 147 3.27 8.47 12.45
N LEU A 148 2.06 8.11 12.04
CA LEU A 148 1.56 8.34 10.69
C LEU A 148 1.51 9.83 10.35
N LEU A 149 0.94 10.63 11.25
CA LEU A 149 0.85 12.08 11.08
C LEU A 149 2.24 12.72 10.98
N ALA A 150 3.16 12.33 11.86
CA ALA A 150 4.53 12.83 11.83
C ALA A 150 5.20 12.55 10.47
N LYS A 151 5.01 11.35 9.91
CA LYS A 151 5.58 10.96 8.61
C LYS A 151 4.95 11.69 7.42
N ILE A 152 3.69 12.07 7.51
CA ILE A 152 2.99 12.82 6.44
C ILE A 152 3.44 14.29 6.45
N VAL A 153 3.66 14.86 7.64
CA VAL A 153 4.06 16.27 7.80
C VAL A 153 5.55 16.49 7.50
N TYR A 154 6.40 15.47 7.71
CA TYR A 154 7.87 15.53 7.58
C TYR A 154 8.42 14.40 6.70
#